data_AF-A0A3M1JMP7-F1
#
_entry.id   AF-A0A3M1JMP7-F1
#
_cell.length_a   1.000
_cell.length_b   1.000
_cell.length_c   1.000
_cell.angle_alpha   90.00
_cell.angle_beta   90.00
_cell.angle_gamma   90.00
#
_symmetry.space_group_name_H-M   'P 1'
#
loop_
_entity.id
_entity.type
_entity.pdbx_description
1 polymer ?
#
loop_
_entity_poly.entity_id
_entity_poly.type
_entity_poly.pdbx_seq_one_letter_code
_entity_poly.pdbx_strand_id
1 'polypeptide(L)' 'MKATKSAGGVVVNTKTGKIVIVNQHGRSWSLPKGHVEDGEKEIDAAVREIGEETG' A
#
# COMPACT_ATOMS: atom_id res chain seq x y z
N MET A 1 -17.42 16.85 -3.44
CA MET A 1 -16.38 16.04 -2.75
C MET A 1 -15.32 15.73 -3.78
N LYS A 2 -14.03 15.94 -3.47
CA LYS A 2 -12.93 15.61 -4.39
C LYS A 2 -12.60 14.13 -4.22
N ALA A 3 -12.73 13.33 -5.28
CA ALA A 3 -12.33 11.94 -5.24
C ALA A 3 -10.80 11.87 -5.18
N THR A 4 -10.26 11.10 -4.24
CA THR A 4 -8.84 10.75 -4.19
C THR A 4 -8.64 9.36 -4.73
N LYS A 5 -7.48 9.11 -5.33
CA LYS A 5 -7.10 7.82 -5.86
C LYS A 5 -5.92 7.29 -5.05
N SER A 6 -6.00 6.02 -4.70
CA SER A 6 -4.94 5.34 -3.97
C SER A 6 -4.65 3.98 -4.59
N ALA A 7 -3.42 3.53 -4.45
CA ALA A 7 -2.98 2.22 -4.88
C ALA A 7 -2.11 1.57 -3.80
N GLY A 8 -2.06 0.25 -3.81
CA GLY A 8 -1.32 -0.56 -2.85
C GLY A 8 -1.46 -2.04 -3.18
N GLY A 9 -1.12 -2.92 -2.25
CA GLY A 9 -1.11 -4.34 -2.56
C GLY A 9 -1.19 -5.30 -1.38
N VAL A 10 -1.47 -6.56 -1.71
CA VAL A 10 -1.41 -7.69 -0.79
C VAL A 10 -0.09 -8.41 -1.01
N VAL A 11 0.88 -8.16 -0.12
CA VAL A 11 2.19 -8.82 -0.20
C VAL A 11 2.13 -10.12 0.56
N VAL A 12 2.27 -11.25 -0.14
CA VAL A 12 2.17 -12.59 0.42
C VAL A 12 3.53 -13.28 0.41
N ASN A 13 3.94 -13.77 1.58
CA ASN A 13 5.06 -14.71 1.66
C ASN A 13 4.57 -16.10 1.23
N THR A 14 4.93 -16.52 0.02
CA THR A 14 4.44 -17.78 -0.58
C THR A 14 4.86 -19.06 0.16
N LYS A 15 5.89 -18.99 1.01
CA LYS A 15 6.36 -20.15 1.80
C LYS A 15 5.56 -20.33 3.09
N THR A 16 5.07 -19.23 3.67
CA THR A 16 4.42 -19.23 4.99
C THR A 16 2.94 -18.87 4.95
N GLY A 17 2.46 -18.33 3.83
CA GLY A 17 1.10 -17.79 3.69
C GLY A 17 0.87 -16.48 4.45
N LYS A 18 1.89 -15.92 5.10
CA LYS A 18 1.77 -14.67 5.85
C LYS A 18 1.63 -13.46 4.91
N ILE A 19 0.84 -12.48 5.34
CA ILE A 19 0.56 -11.24 4.61
C ILE A 19 1.19 -10.07 5.35
N VAL A 20 1.76 -9.12 4.62
CA VAL A 20 2.24 -7.85 5.20
C VAL A 20 1.05 -6.95 5.52
N ILE A 21 1.03 -6.43 6.75
CA ILE A 21 0.09 -5.40 7.20
C ILE A 21 0.88 -4.26 7.84
N VAL A 22 0.38 -3.04 7.67
CA VAL A 22 0.96 -1.83 8.23
C VAL A 22 0.05 -1.26 9.30
N ASN A 23 0.65 -0.62 10.30
CA ASN A 23 -0.08 0.06 11.35
C ASN A 23 -0.29 1.53 10.97
N GLN A 24 -1.54 1.91 10.74
CA GLN A 24 -1.90 3.27 10.36
C GLN A 24 -2.06 4.12 11.63
N HIS A 25 -0.97 4.76 12.05
CA HIS A 25 -0.93 5.75 13.15
C HIS A 25 -1.51 5.23 14.47
N GLY A 26 -1.31 3.96 14.81
CA GLY A 26 -1.81 3.33 16.04
C GLY A 26 -3.30 2.99 16.04
N ARG A 27 -4.04 3.28 14.96
CA ARG A 27 -5.52 3.21 14.96
C ARG A 27 -6.09 2.00 14.24
N SER A 28 -5.44 1.57 13.16
CA SER A 28 -5.92 0.47 12.35
C SER A 28 -4.79 -0.29 11.71
N TRP A 29 -5.04 -1.56 11.44
CA TRP A 29 -4.22 -2.38 10.57
C TRP A 29 -4.78 -2.32 9.16
N SER A 30 -3.91 -2.12 8.17
CA SER A 30 -4.30 -2.13 6.77
C SER A 30 -3.24 -2.81 5.92
N LEU A 31 -3.60 -3.07 4.66
CA LEU A 31 -2.60 -3.34 3.63
C LEU A 31 -1.78 -2.06 3.34
N PRO A 32 -0.54 -2.21 2.87
CA PRO A 32 0.26 -1.07 2.45
C PRO A 32 -0.36 -0.38 1.24
N LYS A 33 -0.55 0.94 1.31
CA LYS A 33 -1.19 1.75 0.26
C LYS A 33 -1.11 3.26 0.54
N GLY A 34 -0.95 4.04 -0.52
CA GLY A 34 -1.02 5.51 -0.45
C GLY A 34 -1.60 6.14 -1.70
N HIS A 35 -1.38 7.44 -1.85
CA HIS A 35 -1.98 8.22 -2.94
C HIS A 35 -1.29 7.93 -4.27
N VAL A 36 -2.09 7.94 -5.34
CA VAL A 36 -1.54 7.97 -6.70
C VAL A 36 -1.19 9.43 -7.00
N GLU A 37 0.08 9.71 -7.24
CA GLU A 37 0.55 11.05 -7.56
C GLU A 37 0.17 11.47 -8.99
N ASP A 38 0.21 12.78 -9.26
CA ASP A 38 -0.18 13.30 -10.58
C ASP A 38 0.76 12.77 -11.69
N GLY A 39 0.18 12.06 -12.65
CA GLY A 39 0.92 11.41 -13.75
C GLY A 39 1.47 10.02 -13.42
N GLU A 40 1.29 9.54 -12.18
CA GLU A 40 1.72 8.21 -11.74
C GLU A 40 0.72 7.13 -12.19
N LYS A 41 1.23 5.98 -12.65
CA LYS A 41 0.36 4.80 -12.87
C LYS A 41 0.05 4.16 -11.52
N GLU A 42 -1.15 3.61 -11.40
CA GLU A 42 -1.60 2.92 -10.17
C GLU A 42 -0.62 1.82 -9.72
N ILE A 43 -0.04 1.06 -10.67
CA ILE A 43 0.90 0.00 -10.34
C ILE A 43 2.24 0.54 -9.81
N ASP A 44 2.70 1.67 -10.35
CA ASP A 44 3.95 2.30 -9.92
C ASP A 44 3.76 2.89 -8.52
N ALA A 45 2.62 3.54 -8.28
CA ALA A 45 2.21 4.00 -6.95
C ALA A 45 2.13 2.85 -5.94
N ALA A 46 1.50 1.72 -6.31
CA ALA A 46 1.41 0.56 -5.44
C ALA A 46 2.78 0.01 -5.04
N VAL A 47 3.71 -0.12 -5.99
CA VAL A 47 5.07 -0.62 -5.72
C VAL A 47 5.85 0.34 -4.83
N ARG A 48 5.80 1.65 -5.12
CA ARG A 48 6.43 2.69 -4.31
C ARG A 48 5.92 2.68 -2.87
N GLU A 49 4.60 2.74 -2.69
CA GLU A 49 3.96 2.77 -1.36
C GLU A 49 4.23 1.50 -0.55
N ILE A 50 4.24 0.32 -1.19
CA ILE A 50 4.65 -0.92 -0.53
C ILE A 50 6.09 -0.81 -0.01
N GLY A 51 7.02 -0.28 -0.81
CA GLY A 51 8.39 -0.06 -0.38
C GLY A 51 8.47 0.94 0.78
N GLU A 52 7.88 2.12 0.63
CA GLU A 52 7.92 3.19 1.64
C GLU A 52 7.34 2.76 3.00
N GLU A 53 6.23 2.02 3.02
CA GLU A 53 5.58 1.63 4.28
C GLU A 53 6.14 0.35 4.90
N THR A 54 6.92 -0.45 4.15
CA THR A 54 7.37 -1.78 4.61
C THR A 54 8.88 -2.02 4.59
N GLY A 55 9.66 -1.10 4.02
CA GLY A 55 11.12 -1.15 3.92
C GLY A 55 11.63 -1.37 2.52
#